data_AF-A0A0M3JNZ8-F1
#
_entry.id   AF-A0A0M3JNZ8-F1
#
_cell.length_a   1.000
_cell.length_b   1.000
_cell.length_c   1.000
_cell.angle_alpha   90.00
_cell.angle_beta   90.00
_cell.angle_gamma   90.00
#
_symmetry.space_group_name_H-M   'P 1'
#
loop_
_entity.id
_entity.type
_entity.pdbx_description
1 polymer ?
#
loop_
_entity_poly.entity_id
_entity_poly.type
_entity_poly.pdbx_seq_one_letter_code
_entity_poly.pdbx_strand_id
1 'polypeptide(L)'
;MPKPDSNGQAWYPPGHGNIFESMQFNGILDDLIAEGRQICFISNIDNIGAVVDLSIAKYMIDSNIDYLMECTEKTVADTKVCILFQ
;
A
#
# COMPACT_ATOMS: atom_id res chain seq x y z
N MET A 1 6.77 18.90 -15.48
CA MET A 1 6.50 17.56 -16.01
C MET A 1 6.86 17.52 -17.49
N PRO A 2 7.59 16.51 -17.98
CA PRO A 2 7.88 16.34 -19.41
C PRO A 2 6.56 16.21 -20.18
N LYS A 3 6.54 16.49 -21.49
CA LYS A 3 5.37 16.22 -22.35
C LYS A 3 5.52 14.82 -23.00
N PRO A 4 4.45 14.03 -23.16
CA PRO A 4 4.52 12.75 -23.85
C PRO A 4 4.96 12.94 -25.31
N ASP A 5 5.73 11.99 -25.84
CA ASP A 5 5.79 11.76 -27.28
C ASP A 5 4.49 11.09 -27.77
N SER A 6 4.28 11.06 -29.08
CA SER A 6 3.04 10.53 -29.71
C SER A 6 2.77 9.05 -29.42
N ASN A 7 3.73 8.31 -28.84
CA ASN A 7 3.63 6.89 -28.53
C ASN A 7 3.49 6.59 -27.03
N GLY A 8 3.48 7.59 -26.15
CA GLY A 8 3.31 7.41 -24.71
C GLY A 8 4.48 6.70 -24.02
N GLN A 9 5.61 6.48 -24.69
CA GLN A 9 6.74 5.70 -24.19
C GLN A 9 7.62 6.50 -23.22
N ALA A 10 7.44 7.82 -23.14
CA ALA A 10 8.16 8.69 -22.23
C ALA A 10 7.68 8.60 -20.76
N TRP A 11 6.66 7.80 -20.45
CA TRP A 11 6.06 7.71 -19.12
C TRP A 11 6.14 6.31 -18.53
N TYR A 12 6.36 6.26 -17.22
CA TYR A 12 6.22 5.06 -16.41
C TYR A 12 5.55 5.40 -15.08
N PRO A 13 4.71 4.52 -14.51
CA PRO A 13 4.20 4.72 -13.17
C PRO A 13 5.37 4.56 -12.17
N PRO A 14 5.53 5.46 -11.19
CA PRO A 14 6.65 5.46 -10.24
C PRO A 14 6.61 4.34 -9.18
N GLY A 15 5.98 3.20 -9.48
CA GLY A 15 5.81 2.07 -8.57
C GLY A 15 4.70 2.27 -7.52
N HIS A 16 4.40 1.23 -6.75
CA HIS A 16 3.30 1.23 -5.77
C HIS A 16 3.59 2.12 -4.54
N GLY A 17 4.86 2.42 -4.25
CA GLY A 17 5.25 3.33 -3.14
C GLY A 17 4.75 4.75 -3.33
N ASN A 18 4.42 5.16 -4.56
CA ASN A 18 3.86 6.45 -4.88
C ASN A 18 2.43 6.67 -4.35
N ILE A 19 1.80 5.65 -3.76
CA ILE A 19 0.45 5.76 -3.19
C ILE A 19 0.36 6.88 -2.13
N PHE A 20 1.37 7.02 -1.26
CA PHE A 20 1.36 8.01 -0.18
C PHE A 20 1.42 9.44 -0.73
N GLU A 21 2.37 9.73 -1.60
CA GLU A 21 2.49 11.04 -2.25
C GLU A 21 1.27 11.35 -3.10
N SER A 22 0.71 10.35 -3.81
CA SER A 22 -0.48 10.54 -4.62
C SER A 22 -1.70 10.89 -3.78
N MET A 23 -1.95 10.15 -2.69
CA MET A 23 -3.06 10.40 -1.76
C MET A 23 -2.95 11.77 -1.07
N GLN A 24 -1.74 12.19 -0.74
CA GLN A 24 -1.51 13.51 -0.17
C GLN A 24 -1.74 14.61 -1.22
N PHE A 25 -1.14 14.46 -2.41
CA PHE A 25 -1.18 15.47 -3.46
C PHE A 25 -2.59 15.73 -4.01
N ASN A 26 -3.42 14.69 -4.09
CA ASN A 26 -4.79 14.80 -4.62
C ASN A 26 -5.85 15.13 -3.56
N GLY A 27 -5.47 15.25 -2.28
CA GLY A 27 -6.37 15.57 -1.16
C GLY A 27 -7.18 14.39 -0.61
N ILE A 28 -7.07 13.18 -1.17
CA ILE A 28 -7.80 11.99 -0.70
C ILE A 28 -7.43 11.68 0.76
N LEU A 29 -6.17 11.87 1.14
CA LEU A 29 -5.74 11.65 2.52
C LEU A 29 -6.48 12.57 3.49
N ASP A 30 -6.61 13.85 3.15
CA ASP A 30 -7.29 14.84 3.98
C ASP A 30 -8.79 14.53 4.12
N ASP A 31 -9.43 14.13 3.01
CA ASP A 31 -10.84 13.74 3.00
C ASP A 31 -11.10 12.52 3.89
N LEU A 32 -10.26 11.48 3.78
CA LEU A 32 -10.37 10.27 4.61
C LEU A 32 -10.18 10.59 6.10
N ILE A 33 -9.23 11.47 6.43
CA ILE A 33 -9.01 11.92 7.82
C ILE A 33 -10.22 12.72 8.32
N ALA A 34 -10.80 13.60 7.49
CA ALA A 34 -11.98 14.39 7.82
C ALA A 34 -13.23 13.51 8.07
N GLU A 35 -13.35 12.37 7.37
CA GLU A 35 -14.36 11.34 7.63
C GLU A 35 -14.12 10.54 8.93
N GLY A 36 -12.99 10.75 9.61
CA GLY A 36 -12.62 10.02 10.82
C GLY A 36 -12.00 8.64 10.55
N ARG A 37 -11.48 8.39 9.33
CA ARG A 37 -10.74 7.15 9.02
C ARG A 37 -9.36 7.22 9.67
N GLN A 38 -8.95 6.14 10.32
CA GLN A 38 -7.67 6.06 11.03
C GLN A 38 -6.74 4.96 10.51
N ILE A 39 -7.30 3.92 9.88
CA ILE A 39 -6.54 2.77 9.38
C ILE A 39 -6.84 2.59 7.90
N CYS A 40 -5.79 2.42 7.11
CA CYS A 40 -5.87 2.08 5.69
C CYS A 40 -5.26 0.69 5.47
N PHE A 41 -6.05 -0.22 4.89
CA PHE A 41 -5.57 -1.54 4.47
C PHE A 41 -5.19 -1.49 2.99
N ILE A 42 -3.93 -1.80 2.68
CA ILE A 42 -3.37 -1.76 1.32
C ILE A 42 -2.96 -3.18 0.93
N SER A 43 -3.45 -3.65 -0.20
CA SER A 43 -3.09 -4.94 -0.77
C SER A 43 -2.92 -4.85 -2.28
N ASN A 44 -2.20 -5.82 -2.86
CA ASN A 44 -2.15 -5.94 -4.30
C ASN A 44 -3.48 -6.47 -4.83
N ILE A 45 -3.92 -5.96 -5.97
CA ILE A 45 -5.17 -6.35 -6.61
C ILE A 45 -5.20 -7.83 -7.05
N ASP A 46 -4.03 -8.42 -7.32
CA ASP A 46 -3.88 -9.82 -7.68
C ASP A 46 -3.81 -10.76 -6.45
N ASN A 47 -3.75 -10.21 -5.23
CA ASN A 47 -3.85 -10.99 -4.00
C ASN A 47 -5.31 -11.18 -3.58
N ILE A 48 -5.99 -12.17 -4.16
CA ILE A 48 -7.39 -12.50 -3.86
C ILE A 48 -7.58 -12.96 -2.40
N GLY A 49 -6.51 -13.40 -1.72
CA GLY A 49 -6.54 -13.79 -0.31
C GLY A 49 -6.51 -12.61 0.66
N ALA A 50 -6.22 -11.39 0.19
CA ALA A 50 -6.19 -10.21 1.03
C ALA A 50 -7.61 -9.80 1.44
N VAL A 51 -7.93 -9.94 2.72
CA VAL A 51 -9.19 -9.55 3.33
C VAL A 51 -8.95 -8.70 4.56
N VAL A 52 -9.90 -7.81 4.89
CA VAL A 52 -9.80 -6.99 6.10
C VAL A 52 -10.05 -7.87 7.32
N ASP A 53 -9.02 -8.05 8.15
CA ASP A 53 -9.13 -8.70 9.45
C ASP A 53 -9.18 -7.64 10.58
N LEU A 54 -10.32 -7.55 11.26
CA LEU A 54 -10.53 -6.60 12.34
C LEU A 54 -9.68 -6.89 13.59
N SER A 55 -9.20 -8.13 13.77
CA SER A 55 -8.31 -8.47 14.87
C SER A 55 -6.94 -7.81 14.69
N ILE A 56 -6.44 -7.72 13.46
CA ILE A 56 -5.20 -7.01 13.12
C ILE A 56 -5.39 -5.51 13.33
N ALA A 57 -6.49 -4.94 12.82
CA ALA A 57 -6.78 -3.53 13.03
C ALA A 57 -6.88 -3.17 14.52
N LYS A 58 -7.55 -4.02 15.32
CA LYS A 58 -7.62 -3.86 16.77
C LYS A 58 -6.22 -3.93 17.41
N TYR A 59 -5.40 -4.89 17.01
CA TYR A 59 -4.04 -5.03 17.52
C TYR A 59 -3.18 -3.80 17.24
N MET A 60 -3.31 -3.18 16.05
CA MET A 60 -2.61 -1.94 15.72
C MET A 60 -3.01 -0.79 16.67
N ILE A 61 -4.30 -0.63 16.94
CA ILE A 61 -4.81 0.41 17.86
C ILE A 61 -4.32 0.15 19.28
N ASP A 62 -4.53 -1.07 19.79
CA ASP A 62 -4.20 -1.42 21.17
C ASP A 62 -2.69 -1.32 21.44
N SER A 63 -1.87 -1.56 20.42
CA SER A 63 -0.39 -1.52 20.51
C SER A 63 0.23 -0.20 20.03
N ASN A 64 -0.58 0.77 19.61
CA ASN A 64 -0.14 2.05 19.04
C ASN A 64 0.89 1.89 17.90
N ILE A 65 0.56 1.05 16.91
CA ILE A 65 1.38 0.76 15.73
C ILE A 65 0.91 1.61 14.54
N ASP A 66 1.80 2.45 14.01
CA ASP A 66 1.51 3.31 12.86
C ASP A 66 1.56 2.56 11.51
N TYR A 67 2.36 1.49 11.43
CA TYR A 67 2.54 0.69 10.21
C TYR A 67 2.76 -0.77 10.54
N LEU A 68 1.98 -1.65 9.92
CA LEU A 68 2.08 -3.10 10.06
C LEU A 68 2.19 -3.73 8.67
N MET A 69 3.12 -4.67 8.53
CA MET A 69 3.31 -5.44 7.31
C MET A 69 2.97 -6.91 7.59
N GLU A 70 1.97 -7.44 6.89
CA GLU A 70 1.65 -8.87 6.91
C GLU A 70 2.65 -9.63 6.04
N CYS A 71 3.32 -10.61 6.63
CA CYS A 71 4.29 -11.47 5.96
C CYS A 71 3.90 -12.93 6.13
N THR A 72 4.17 -13.74 5.11
CA THR A 72 4.03 -15.21 5.18
C THR A 72 5.39 -15.87 5.20
N GLU A 73 5.43 -17.13 5.66
CA GLU A 73 6.64 -17.94 5.53
C GLU A 73 7.02 -18.12 4.05
N LYS A 74 8.32 -18.03 3.76
CA LYS A 74 8.82 -18.18 2.40
C LYS A 74 8.74 -19.64 1.96
N THR A 75 8.10 -19.87 0.83
CA THR A 75 8.03 -21.17 0.16
C THR A 75 8.94 -21.22 -1.07
N VAL A 76 9.09 -22.41 -1.66
CA VAL A 76 9.82 -22.59 -2.93
C VAL A 76 9.13 -21.91 -4.12
N ALA A 77 7.83 -21.63 -4.03
CA ALA A 77 7.09 -20.93 -5.08
C ALA A 77 7.41 -19.43 -5.13
N ASP A 78 7.92 -18.88 -4.02
CA ASP A 78 8.19 -17.45 -3.85
C ASP A 78 9.52 -17.04 -4.48
N THR A 79 9.55 -17.04 -5.81
CA THR A 79 10.76 -16.78 -6.61
C THR A 79 11.04 -15.30 -6.85
N LYS A 80 10.02 -14.44 -6.82
CA LYS A 80 10.12 -12.97 -7.00
C LYS A 80 9.34 -12.25 -5.90
N VAL A 81 9.90 -12.24 -4.69
CA VAL A 81 9.29 -11.62 -3.51
C VAL A 81 10.31 -10.77 -2.77
N CYS A 82 9.82 -9.80 -1.98
CA CYS A 82 10.65 -9.11 -1.00
C CYS A 82 10.77 -9.97 0.27
N ILE A 83 11.85 -9.79 1.03
CA ILE A 83 12.04 -10.42 2.34
C ILE A 83 12.43 -9.37 3.37
N LEU A 84 12.00 -9.56 4.61
CA LEU A 84 12.39 -8.71 5.73
C LEU A 84 13.75 -9.17 6.27
N PHE A 85 14.65 -8.23 6.48
CA PHE A 85 15.94 -8.46 7.14
C PHE A 85 15.97 -7.72 8.48
N GLN A 86 16.75 -8.22 9.43
CA GLN A 86 17.02 -7.60 10.73
C GLN A 86 18.48 -7.16 10.84
#